data_AF-A0A2G0V883-F1
#
_entry.id   AF-A0A2G0V883-F1
#
_cell.length_a   1.000
_cell.length_b   1.000
_cell.length_c   1.000
_cell.angle_alpha   90.00
_cell.angle_beta   90.00
_cell.angle_gamma   90.00
#
_symmetry.space_group_name_H-M   'P 1'
#
loop_
_entity.id
_entity.type
_entity.pdbx_description
1 polymer ?
#
loop_
_entity_poly.entity_id
_entity_poly.type
_entity_poly.pdbx_seq_one_letter_code
_entity_poly.pdbx_strand_id
1 'polypeptide(L)'
;MFKLKSFRETVEAIAACSDDRALWNRYVWVYVQGDTALLDSRFYLVSRDDEDEDERRVSEFGAQHDLSSCLEAATFADVLSVQKRQQPHSSLEDYAIALEHYSERDAFLEVPGGDDPKAAEPGLARDLYAEYDLFLAECAPERLSVAAREVSAVLEINVASALAGCRALPLCLGERINGDQCMQIEARFSALSIPLQRVTHRSFPWQ
;
A
#
# COMPACT_ATOMS: atom_id res chain seq x y z
N MET A 1 14.47 -13.95 9.59
CA MET A 1 14.46 -15.29 8.95
C MET A 1 14.24 -15.09 7.47
N PHE A 2 15.24 -15.43 6.66
CA PHE A 2 15.19 -15.26 5.21
C PHE A 2 14.12 -16.19 4.61
N LYS A 3 13.22 -15.64 3.80
CA LYS A 3 12.14 -16.40 3.15
C LYS A 3 11.97 -15.91 1.71
N LEU A 4 12.07 -16.84 0.77
CA LEU A 4 11.74 -16.61 -0.62
C LEU A 4 10.23 -16.46 -0.81
N LYS A 5 9.86 -15.55 -1.71
CA LYS A 5 8.50 -15.21 -2.10
C LYS A 5 8.30 -15.52 -3.57
N SER A 6 7.07 -15.86 -3.95
CA SER A 6 6.64 -15.77 -5.35
C SER A 6 6.59 -14.31 -5.81
N PHE A 7 6.48 -14.09 -7.12
CA PHE A 7 6.29 -12.74 -7.66
C PHE A 7 5.06 -12.04 -7.06
N ARG A 8 3.91 -12.75 -7.01
CA ARG A 8 2.68 -12.27 -6.38
C ARG A 8 2.91 -11.82 -4.93
N GLU A 9 3.51 -12.68 -4.11
CA GLU A 9 3.77 -12.37 -2.70
C GLU A 9 4.73 -11.18 -2.51
N THR A 10 5.59 -10.91 -3.50
CA THR A 10 6.54 -9.79 -3.49
C THR A 10 5.82 -8.49 -3.80
N VAL A 11 5.05 -8.46 -4.89
CA VAL A 11 4.23 -7.32 -5.29
C VAL A 11 3.21 -6.97 -4.19
N GLU A 12 2.54 -7.96 -3.60
CA GLU A 12 1.61 -7.76 -2.50
C GLU A 12 2.32 -7.31 -1.20
N ALA A 13 3.54 -7.78 -0.92
CA ALA A 13 4.29 -7.34 0.26
C ALA A 13 4.77 -5.89 0.15
N ILE A 14 5.10 -5.41 -1.05
CA ILE A 14 5.43 -4.01 -1.31
C ILE A 14 4.16 -3.15 -1.17
N ALA A 15 3.07 -3.54 -1.84
CA ALA A 15 1.80 -2.80 -1.80
C ALA A 15 1.10 -2.81 -0.43
N ALA A 16 1.49 -3.71 0.47
CA ALA A 16 1.02 -3.74 1.85
C ALA A 16 1.61 -2.63 2.74
N CYS A 17 2.58 -1.85 2.23
CA CYS A 17 3.03 -0.63 2.90
C CYS A 17 1.94 0.46 2.82
N SER A 18 1.93 1.39 3.75
CA SER A 18 0.96 2.50 3.80
C SER A 18 1.30 3.61 2.81
N ASP A 19 2.59 3.87 2.58
CA ASP A 19 3.13 4.85 1.65
C ASP A 19 4.61 4.55 1.34
N ASP A 20 5.24 5.39 0.52
CA ASP A 20 6.65 5.28 0.14
C ASP A 20 7.61 5.38 1.34
N ARG A 21 7.23 6.12 2.38
CA ARG A 21 8.05 6.23 3.59
C ARG A 21 8.02 4.93 4.38
N ALA A 22 6.86 4.30 4.51
CA ALA A 22 6.74 2.99 5.13
C ALA A 22 7.47 1.92 4.32
N LEU A 23 7.44 2.00 2.99
CA LEU A 23 8.24 1.15 2.11
C LEU A 23 9.74 1.32 2.38
N TRP A 24 10.22 2.57 2.34
CA TRP A 24 11.63 2.92 2.54
C TRP A 24 12.19 2.46 3.89
N ASN A 25 11.38 2.58 4.95
CA ASN A 25 11.76 2.11 6.28
C ASN A 25 11.80 0.58 6.38
N ARG A 26 11.15 -0.13 5.46
CA ARG A 26 10.93 -1.57 5.55
C ARG A 26 11.83 -2.38 4.63
N TYR A 27 11.99 -1.97 3.39
CA TYR A 27 12.71 -2.73 2.37
C TYR A 27 13.71 -1.84 1.64
N VAL A 28 14.82 -2.46 1.20
CA VAL A 28 15.89 -1.77 0.48
C VAL A 28 16.03 -2.30 -0.94
N TRP A 29 16.17 -3.62 -1.07
CA TRP A 29 16.43 -4.27 -2.35
C TRP A 29 15.48 -5.43 -2.59
N VAL A 30 15.14 -5.63 -3.86
CA VAL A 30 14.45 -6.81 -4.35
C VAL A 30 15.47 -7.67 -5.08
N TYR A 31 15.69 -8.87 -4.57
CA TYR A 31 16.51 -9.89 -5.21
C TYR A 31 15.62 -10.90 -5.91
N VAL A 32 16.08 -11.43 -7.04
CA VAL A 32 15.38 -12.42 -7.85
C VAL A 32 16.28 -13.61 -8.13
N GLN A 33 15.69 -14.80 -8.13
CA GLN A 33 16.35 -16.03 -8.53
C GLN A 33 16.58 -16.05 -10.04
N GLY A 34 17.80 -16.37 -10.48
CA GLY A 34 18.22 -16.31 -11.88
C GLY A 34 17.48 -17.23 -12.86
N ASP A 35 17.76 -17.01 -14.15
CA ASP A 35 17.44 -17.85 -15.32
C ASP A 35 15.96 -18.20 -15.56
N THR A 36 15.02 -17.41 -15.03
CA THR A 36 13.57 -17.59 -15.24
C THR A 36 12.86 -16.25 -15.48
N ALA A 37 11.69 -16.29 -16.14
CA ALA A 37 10.82 -15.12 -16.24
C ALA A 37 10.30 -14.73 -14.84
N LEU A 38 10.11 -13.42 -14.58
CA LEU A 38 9.83 -12.93 -13.22
C LEU A 38 8.63 -13.61 -12.57
N LEU A 39 7.60 -13.96 -13.35
CA LEU A 39 6.40 -14.65 -12.86
C LEU A 39 6.70 -16.00 -12.18
N ASP A 40 7.66 -16.73 -12.73
CA ASP A 40 8.03 -18.07 -12.27
C ASP A 40 9.17 -18.05 -11.25
N SER A 41 9.87 -16.92 -11.14
CA SER A 41 11.00 -16.73 -10.24
C SER A 41 10.61 -16.70 -8.76
N ARG A 42 11.64 -16.78 -7.92
CA ARG A 42 11.55 -16.56 -6.49
C ARG A 42 12.28 -15.28 -6.13
N PHE A 43 11.75 -14.56 -5.16
CA PHE A 43 12.22 -13.26 -4.76
C PHE A 43 12.59 -13.24 -3.30
N TYR A 44 13.56 -12.40 -2.97
CA TYR A 44 13.86 -12.05 -1.60
C TYR A 44 13.80 -10.54 -1.44
N LEU A 45 12.95 -10.09 -0.51
CA LEU A 45 12.88 -8.68 -0.12
C LEU A 45 13.84 -8.46 1.03
N VAL A 46 14.92 -7.74 0.77
CA VAL A 46 15.90 -7.34 1.79
C VAL A 46 15.24 -6.29 2.67
N SER A 47 15.09 -6.60 3.95
CA SER A 47 14.62 -5.61 4.91
C SER A 47 15.72 -4.62 5.27
N ARG A 48 15.35 -3.43 5.75
CA ARG A 48 16.33 -2.43 6.21
C ARG A 48 17.22 -2.98 7.32
N ASP A 49 16.62 -3.71 8.26
CA ASP A 49 17.32 -4.35 9.37
C ASP A 49 18.33 -5.40 8.87
N ASP A 50 17.95 -6.21 7.87
CA ASP A 50 18.86 -7.23 7.31
C ASP A 50 20.07 -6.60 6.60
N GLU A 51 19.88 -5.45 5.94
CA GLU A 51 20.98 -4.71 5.30
C GLU A 51 21.92 -4.09 6.34
N ASP A 52 21.40 -3.37 7.33
CA ASP A 52 22.24 -2.63 8.29
C ASP A 52 23.01 -3.56 9.25
N GLU A 53 22.43 -4.72 9.62
CA GLU A 53 22.99 -5.59 10.66
C GLU A 53 23.71 -6.83 10.12
N ASP A 54 23.37 -7.32 8.92
CA ASP A 54 23.71 -8.68 8.49
C ASP A 54 24.03 -8.81 6.98
N GLU A 55 24.66 -7.78 6.38
CA GLU A 55 25.08 -7.75 4.95
C GLU A 55 25.74 -9.05 4.47
N ARG A 56 26.62 -9.64 5.30
CA ARG A 56 27.31 -10.91 4.97
C ARG A 56 26.33 -12.06 4.83
N ARG A 57 25.32 -12.15 5.70
CA ARG A 57 24.31 -13.21 5.63
C ARG A 57 23.37 -13.01 4.46
N VAL A 58 23.04 -11.77 4.10
CA VAL A 58 22.29 -11.46 2.87
C VAL A 58 23.07 -11.95 1.64
N SER A 59 24.38 -11.69 1.60
CA SER A 59 25.25 -12.16 0.52
C SER A 59 25.36 -13.69 0.47
N GLU A 60 25.58 -14.35 1.61
CA GLU A 60 25.62 -15.82 1.71
C GLU A 60 24.29 -16.46 1.30
N PHE A 61 23.17 -15.89 1.73
CA PHE A 61 21.84 -16.34 1.35
C PHE A 61 21.60 -16.17 -0.16
N GLY A 62 22.03 -15.05 -0.73
CA GLY A 62 21.97 -14.80 -2.17
C GLY A 62 22.74 -15.85 -2.97
N ALA A 63 23.98 -16.13 -2.56
CA ALA A 63 24.79 -17.17 -3.20
C ALA A 63 24.20 -18.58 -3.07
N GLN A 64 23.59 -18.89 -1.91
CA GLN A 64 22.94 -20.19 -1.68
C GLN A 64 21.72 -20.42 -2.60
N HIS A 65 21.01 -19.35 -2.94
CA HIS A 65 19.75 -19.41 -3.69
C HIS A 65 19.84 -18.89 -5.12
N ASP A 66 21.06 -18.62 -5.61
CA ASP A 66 21.31 -18.06 -6.95
C ASP A 66 20.51 -16.78 -7.21
N LEU A 67 20.55 -15.87 -6.22
CA LEU A 67 19.85 -14.59 -6.29
C LEU A 67 20.75 -13.50 -6.86
N SER A 68 20.20 -12.71 -7.78
CA SER A 68 20.79 -11.47 -8.27
C SER A 68 19.93 -10.27 -7.85
N SER A 69 20.56 -9.10 -7.77
CA SER A 69 19.83 -7.83 -7.54
C SER A 69 18.92 -7.55 -8.73
N CYS A 70 17.62 -7.42 -8.49
CA CYS A 70 16.65 -7.03 -9.49
C CYS A 70 16.57 -5.49 -9.56
N LEU A 71 16.01 -4.87 -8.53
CA LEU A 71 15.84 -3.42 -8.40
C LEU A 71 15.88 -3.01 -6.92
N GLU A 72 16.14 -1.72 -6.65
CA GLU A 72 15.83 -1.14 -5.34
C GLU A 72 14.32 -1.26 -5.09
N ALA A 73 13.92 -1.44 -3.83
CA ALA A 73 12.51 -1.59 -3.46
C ALA A 73 11.68 -0.36 -3.85
N ALA A 74 12.27 0.84 -3.75
CA ALA A 74 11.64 2.09 -4.19
C ALA A 74 11.40 2.10 -5.70
N THR A 75 12.44 1.80 -6.49
CA THR A 75 12.32 1.72 -7.97
C THR A 75 11.35 0.63 -8.41
N PHE A 76 11.36 -0.53 -7.74
CA PHE A 76 10.38 -1.59 -7.99
C PHE A 76 8.96 -1.08 -7.76
N ALA A 77 8.71 -0.38 -6.66
CA ALA A 77 7.41 0.23 -6.37
C ALA A 77 7.02 1.32 -7.37
N ASP A 78 7.97 2.14 -7.84
CA ASP A 78 7.72 3.15 -8.87
C ASP A 78 7.22 2.51 -10.17
N VAL A 79 7.83 1.40 -10.61
CA VAL A 79 7.37 0.67 -11.80
C VAL A 79 5.95 0.14 -11.60
N LEU A 80 5.65 -0.44 -10.42
CA LEU A 80 4.29 -0.89 -10.11
C LEU A 80 3.28 0.27 -10.10
N SER A 81 3.64 1.41 -9.50
CA SER A 81 2.82 2.61 -9.44
C SER A 81 2.52 3.16 -10.84
N VAL A 82 3.54 3.25 -11.69
CA VAL A 82 3.38 3.71 -13.08
C VAL A 82 2.48 2.75 -13.85
N GLN A 83 2.72 1.44 -13.79
CA GLN A 83 1.87 0.45 -14.45
C GLN A 83 0.42 0.51 -13.95
N LYS A 84 0.21 0.65 -12.63
CA LYS A 84 -1.12 0.76 -12.02
C LYS A 84 -1.88 1.99 -12.50
N ARG A 85 -1.23 3.16 -12.58
CA ARG A 85 -1.85 4.39 -13.07
C ARG A 85 -2.18 4.30 -14.56
N GLN A 86 -1.27 3.73 -15.34
CA GLN A 86 -1.49 3.51 -16.77
C GLN A 86 -2.56 2.46 -17.06
N GLN A 87 -2.75 1.45 -16.19
CA GLN A 87 -3.72 0.35 -16.35
C GLN A 87 -4.17 -0.21 -14.98
N PRO A 88 -5.26 0.34 -14.37
CA PRO A 88 -5.69 -0.04 -13.02
C PRO A 88 -6.07 -1.52 -12.83
N HIS A 89 -6.42 -2.19 -13.93
CA HIS A 89 -6.80 -3.61 -14.00
C HIS A 89 -5.69 -4.50 -14.56
N SER A 90 -4.45 -4.02 -14.63
CA SER A 90 -3.30 -4.86 -15.00
C SER A 90 -3.31 -6.17 -14.24
N SER A 91 -3.06 -7.24 -14.96
CA SER A 91 -2.85 -8.59 -14.45
C SER A 91 -1.47 -8.70 -13.80
N LEU A 92 -1.20 -9.82 -13.13
CA LEU A 92 0.11 -10.05 -12.54
C LEU A 92 1.19 -10.11 -13.64
N GLU A 93 0.84 -10.68 -14.79
CA GLU A 93 1.65 -10.78 -15.99
C GLU A 93 2.06 -9.40 -16.53
N ASP A 94 1.12 -8.44 -16.56
CA ASP A 94 1.41 -7.08 -17.03
C ASP A 94 2.44 -6.36 -16.13
N TYR A 95 2.38 -6.58 -14.81
CA TYR A 95 3.39 -6.03 -13.88
C TYR A 95 4.76 -6.68 -14.07
N ALA A 96 4.81 -8.00 -14.32
CA ALA A 96 6.07 -8.67 -14.61
C ALA A 96 6.72 -8.11 -15.89
N ILE A 97 5.94 -7.92 -16.96
CA ILE A 97 6.40 -7.33 -18.22
C ILE A 97 6.93 -5.90 -18.00
N ALA A 98 6.24 -5.08 -17.20
CA ALA A 98 6.68 -3.72 -16.90
C ALA A 98 8.02 -3.70 -16.14
N LEU A 99 8.21 -4.61 -15.18
CA LEU A 99 9.45 -4.73 -14.41
C LEU A 99 10.61 -5.28 -15.24
N GLU A 100 10.37 -6.30 -16.07
CA GLU A 100 11.38 -6.82 -17.00
C GLU A 100 11.81 -5.71 -17.98
N HIS A 101 10.84 -4.97 -18.53
CA HIS A 101 11.14 -3.84 -19.41
C HIS A 101 12.00 -2.78 -18.72
N TYR A 102 11.65 -2.39 -17.49
CA TYR A 102 12.42 -1.40 -16.74
C TYR A 102 13.83 -1.93 -16.43
N SER A 103 13.96 -3.19 -16.02
CA SER A 103 15.26 -3.80 -15.75
C SER A 103 16.17 -3.85 -16.99
N GLU A 104 15.61 -3.99 -18.19
CA GLU A 104 16.39 -4.04 -19.44
C GLU A 104 16.68 -2.66 -20.03
N ARG A 105 15.76 -1.70 -19.87
CA ARG A 105 15.77 -0.43 -20.59
C ARG A 105 16.00 0.79 -19.71
N ASP A 106 15.98 0.61 -18.39
CA ASP A 106 16.04 1.70 -17.41
C ASP A 106 15.00 2.80 -17.71
N ALA A 107 13.80 2.37 -18.13
CA ALA A 107 12.72 3.23 -18.59
C ALA A 107 11.36 2.57 -18.29
N PHE A 108 10.36 3.39 -17.98
CA PHE A 108 8.99 2.89 -17.78
C PHE A 108 8.39 2.40 -19.10
N LEU A 109 7.70 1.27 -19.05
CA LEU A 109 6.94 0.78 -20.19
C LEU A 109 5.76 1.73 -20.46
N GLU A 110 5.71 2.29 -21.66
CA GLU A 110 4.63 3.16 -22.10
C GLU A 110 3.48 2.34 -22.69
N VAL A 111 2.27 2.55 -22.17
CA VAL A 111 1.02 2.04 -22.72
C VAL A 111 0.31 3.17 -23.47
N PRO A 112 -0.26 2.92 -24.66
CA PRO A 112 -1.09 3.90 -25.36
C PRO A 112 -2.23 4.44 -24.47
N GLY A 113 -2.29 5.76 -24.29
CA GLY A 113 -3.27 6.42 -23.41
C GLY A 113 -2.99 6.24 -21.90
N GLY A 114 -1.80 5.77 -21.54
CA GLY A 114 -1.38 5.57 -20.14
C GLY A 114 -1.23 6.87 -19.35
N ASP A 115 -0.88 7.97 -20.03
CA ASP A 115 -0.75 9.30 -19.43
C ASP A 115 -2.10 10.00 -19.18
N ASP A 116 -3.19 9.47 -19.74
CA ASP A 116 -4.50 10.06 -19.56
C ASP A 116 -4.97 9.86 -18.11
N PRO A 117 -5.37 10.93 -17.40
CA PRO A 117 -5.81 10.82 -16.03
C PRO A 117 -7.04 9.93 -15.94
N LYS A 118 -6.91 8.84 -15.19
CA LYS A 118 -8.00 7.89 -14.98
C LYS A 118 -8.83 8.29 -13.77
N ALA A 119 -10.14 8.18 -13.91
CA ALA A 119 -11.03 8.38 -12.79
C ALA A 119 -10.76 7.32 -11.72
N ALA A 120 -10.84 7.72 -10.45
CA ALA A 120 -10.75 6.78 -9.34
C ALA A 120 -11.91 5.77 -9.44
N GLU A 121 -11.57 4.49 -9.52
CA GLU A 121 -12.58 3.44 -9.62
C GLU A 121 -13.07 3.01 -8.24
N PRO A 122 -14.34 2.59 -8.11
CA PRO A 122 -14.85 2.03 -6.87
C PRO A 122 -14.09 0.75 -6.47
N GLY A 123 -13.59 0.70 -5.24
CA GLY A 123 -12.96 -0.49 -4.67
C GLY A 123 -11.51 -0.70 -5.10
N LEU A 124 -10.93 0.12 -5.97
CA LEU A 124 -9.51 0.11 -6.31
C LEU A 124 -8.84 1.39 -5.85
N ALA A 125 -7.64 1.26 -5.29
CA ALA A 125 -6.79 2.39 -4.98
C ALA A 125 -6.39 3.13 -6.25
N ARG A 126 -6.17 4.45 -6.13
CA ARG A 126 -5.69 5.30 -7.23
C ARG A 126 -4.27 4.97 -7.67
N ASP A 127 -3.48 4.41 -6.77
CA ASP A 127 -2.07 4.09 -6.96
C ASP A 127 -1.75 2.72 -6.31
N LEU A 128 -0.47 2.47 -6.04
CA LEU A 128 0.05 1.20 -5.53
C LEU A 128 -0.48 0.82 -4.15
N TYR A 129 -0.57 1.75 -3.21
CA TYR A 129 -0.94 1.43 -1.83
C TYR A 129 -2.46 1.44 -1.65
N ALA A 130 -2.95 0.56 -0.77
CA ALA A 130 -4.37 0.50 -0.46
C ALA A 130 -4.84 1.83 0.19
N GLU A 131 -6.01 2.30 -0.22
CA GLU A 131 -6.66 3.48 0.35
C GLU A 131 -7.90 3.06 1.14
N TYR A 132 -8.33 3.90 2.07
CA TYR A 132 -9.46 3.62 2.93
C TYR A 132 -10.38 4.83 3.05
N ASP A 133 -11.68 4.58 3.06
CA ASP A 133 -12.65 5.57 3.53
C ASP A 133 -13.14 5.13 4.91
N LEU A 134 -13.15 6.07 5.87
CA LEU A 134 -13.62 5.82 7.22
C LEU A 134 -14.86 6.65 7.49
N PHE A 135 -15.87 5.99 8.06
CA PHE A 135 -17.14 6.61 8.41
C PHE A 135 -17.51 6.31 9.86
N LEU A 136 -17.99 7.34 10.55
CA LEU A 136 -18.85 7.14 11.70
C LEU A 136 -20.25 6.85 11.15
N ALA A 137 -20.64 5.57 11.11
CA ALA A 137 -21.92 5.15 10.56
C ALA A 137 -23.07 5.27 11.57
N GLU A 138 -22.77 4.98 12.84
CA GLU A 138 -23.71 5.04 13.95
C GLU A 138 -23.02 5.61 15.20
N CYS A 139 -23.79 6.30 16.03
CA CYS A 139 -23.31 6.80 17.31
C CYS A 139 -24.45 6.78 18.32
N ALA A 140 -24.26 6.06 19.42
CA ALA A 140 -25.22 6.06 20.51
C ALA A 140 -25.36 7.47 21.12
N PRO A 141 -26.58 7.91 21.50
CA PRO A 141 -26.80 9.24 22.07
C PRO A 141 -25.91 9.57 23.27
N GLU A 142 -25.60 8.57 24.10
CA GLU A 142 -24.77 8.69 25.31
C GLU A 142 -23.29 8.94 24.97
N ARG A 143 -22.86 8.55 23.77
CA ARG A 143 -21.49 8.72 23.27
C ARG A 143 -21.31 9.98 22.43
N LEU A 144 -22.39 10.65 22.06
CA LEU A 144 -22.41 11.74 21.08
C LEU A 144 -21.43 12.89 21.42
N SER A 145 -21.35 13.30 22.69
CA SER A 145 -20.41 14.36 23.12
C SER A 145 -18.94 13.93 23.05
N VAL A 146 -18.66 12.66 23.32
CA VAL A 146 -17.30 12.10 23.27
C VAL A 146 -16.89 11.88 21.81
N ALA A 147 -17.78 11.31 21.01
CA ALA A 147 -17.60 11.15 19.57
C ALA A 147 -17.32 12.50 18.88
N ALA A 148 -18.10 13.54 19.19
CA ALA A 148 -17.90 14.87 18.61
C ALA A 148 -16.53 15.48 18.92
N ARG A 149 -15.94 15.20 20.10
CA ARG A 149 -14.59 15.68 20.44
C ARG A 149 -13.52 14.95 19.62
N GLU A 150 -13.64 13.63 19.46
CA GLU A 150 -12.71 12.90 18.60
C GLU A 150 -12.86 13.30 17.13
N VAL A 151 -14.09 13.41 16.63
CA VAL A 151 -14.37 13.90 15.27
C VAL A 151 -13.77 15.29 15.05
N SER A 152 -13.95 16.20 16.01
CA SER A 152 -13.34 17.53 15.98
C SER A 152 -11.81 17.48 15.84
N ALA A 153 -11.16 16.57 16.55
CA ALA A 153 -9.72 16.41 16.53
C ALA A 153 -9.19 15.51 15.40
N VAL A 154 -10.04 14.76 14.68
CA VAL A 154 -9.66 14.02 13.46
C VAL A 154 -9.83 14.92 12.23
N LEU A 155 -10.95 15.62 12.14
CA LEU A 155 -11.27 16.49 11.00
C LEU A 155 -10.72 17.92 11.16
N GLU A 156 -10.10 18.21 12.30
CA GLU A 156 -9.57 19.55 12.65
C GLU A 156 -10.62 20.67 12.57
N ILE A 157 -11.88 20.34 12.89
CA ILE A 157 -13.00 21.27 12.93
C ILE A 157 -13.38 21.61 14.37
N ASN A 158 -14.17 22.66 14.57
CA ASN A 158 -14.70 22.97 15.89
C ASN A 158 -15.70 21.90 16.39
N VAL A 159 -15.82 21.75 17.71
CA VAL A 159 -16.66 20.73 18.35
C VAL A 159 -18.15 20.90 18.01
N ALA A 160 -18.65 22.12 17.78
CA ALA A 160 -20.06 22.32 17.43
C ALA A 160 -20.38 21.78 16.03
N SER A 161 -19.49 22.01 15.05
CA SER A 161 -19.59 21.42 13.71
C SER A 161 -19.47 19.90 13.76
N ALA A 162 -18.53 19.37 14.55
CA ALA A 162 -18.38 17.93 14.75
C ALA A 162 -19.63 17.29 15.38
N LEU A 163 -20.23 17.97 16.37
CA LEU A 163 -21.48 17.54 17.01
C LEU A 163 -22.65 17.51 16.03
N ALA A 164 -22.75 18.52 15.17
CA ALA A 164 -23.76 18.55 14.11
C ALA A 164 -23.55 17.38 13.13
N GLY A 165 -22.29 17.11 12.72
CA GLY A 165 -21.95 15.95 11.89
C GLY A 165 -22.30 14.62 12.55
N CYS A 166 -22.00 14.45 13.84
CA CYS A 166 -22.35 13.24 14.60
C CYS A 166 -23.88 13.00 14.71
N ARG A 167 -24.70 14.04 14.52
CA ARG A 167 -26.17 13.94 14.48
C ARG A 167 -26.70 13.68 13.07
N ALA A 168 -25.89 13.88 12.04
CA ALA A 168 -26.23 13.75 10.62
C ALA A 168 -25.41 12.63 9.96
N LEU A 169 -25.46 11.43 10.57
CA LEU A 169 -24.72 10.26 10.11
C LEU A 169 -25.24 9.71 8.76
N PRO A 170 -24.41 9.01 7.96
CA PRO A 170 -23.01 8.69 8.22
C PRO A 170 -22.10 9.92 8.02
N LEU A 171 -21.09 10.06 8.88
CA LEU A 171 -20.09 11.13 8.79
C LEU A 171 -18.76 10.56 8.30
N CYS A 172 -18.24 11.10 7.19
CA CYS A 172 -16.91 10.78 6.69
C CYS A 172 -15.83 11.37 7.61
N LEU A 173 -14.93 10.51 8.09
CA LEU A 173 -13.79 10.86 8.94
C LEU A 173 -12.48 10.97 8.14
N GLY A 174 -12.48 10.42 6.94
CA GLY A 174 -11.36 10.45 6.00
C GLY A 174 -11.78 9.73 4.72
N GLU A 175 -11.50 10.35 3.59
CA GLU A 175 -11.73 9.79 2.25
C GLU A 175 -10.38 9.49 1.62
N ARG A 176 -10.22 8.27 1.11
CA ARG A 176 -9.04 7.79 0.39
C ARG A 176 -7.74 8.05 1.18
N ILE A 177 -7.80 7.84 2.50
CA ILE A 177 -6.64 7.98 3.40
C ILE A 177 -5.76 6.72 3.34
N ASN A 178 -4.49 6.86 3.71
CA ASN A 178 -3.56 5.74 3.71
C ASN A 178 -3.77 4.80 4.91
N GLY A 179 -3.09 3.65 4.89
CA GLY A 179 -3.21 2.63 5.94
C GLY A 179 -2.87 3.12 7.35
N ASP A 180 -1.82 3.94 7.50
CA ASP A 180 -1.39 4.42 8.82
C ASP A 180 -2.39 5.42 9.41
N GLN A 181 -2.88 6.37 8.59
CA GLN A 181 -3.93 7.29 8.98
C GLN A 181 -5.21 6.54 9.36
N CYS A 182 -5.57 5.51 8.58
CA CYS A 182 -6.73 4.68 8.85
C CYS A 182 -6.61 3.99 10.22
N MET A 183 -5.49 3.30 10.47
CA MET A 183 -5.23 2.65 11.76
C MET A 183 -5.22 3.62 12.93
N GLN A 184 -4.63 4.82 12.75
CA GLN A 184 -4.58 5.83 13.80
C GLN A 184 -5.98 6.32 14.18
N ILE A 185 -6.85 6.59 13.19
CA ILE A 185 -8.23 7.00 13.44
C ILE A 185 -9.02 5.85 14.07
N GLU A 186 -8.93 4.63 13.54
CA GLU A 186 -9.60 3.45 14.10
C GLU A 186 -9.22 3.22 15.57
N ALA A 187 -7.94 3.35 15.92
CA ALA A 187 -7.47 3.19 17.29
C ALA A 187 -8.10 4.22 18.26
N ARG A 188 -8.24 5.48 17.83
CA ARG A 188 -8.86 6.55 18.64
C ARG A 188 -10.31 6.25 18.99
N PHE A 189 -11.10 5.80 18.01
CA PHE A 189 -12.51 5.49 18.22
C PHE A 189 -12.72 4.14 18.93
N SER A 190 -11.87 3.15 18.65
CA SER A 190 -11.86 1.85 19.33
C SER A 190 -11.62 1.98 20.84
N ALA A 191 -10.69 2.87 21.24
CA ALA A 191 -10.44 3.18 22.66
C ALA A 191 -11.68 3.72 23.40
N LEU A 192 -12.68 4.22 22.68
CA LEU A 192 -13.93 4.77 23.20
C LEU A 192 -15.12 3.84 22.99
N SER A 193 -14.87 2.65 22.44
CA SER A 193 -15.89 1.67 22.05
C SER A 193 -16.91 2.24 21.06
N ILE A 194 -16.45 3.10 20.14
CA ILE A 194 -17.28 3.65 19.07
C ILE A 194 -16.88 2.92 17.77
N PRO A 195 -17.77 2.12 17.16
CA PRO A 195 -17.45 1.41 15.94
C PRO A 195 -17.36 2.38 14.76
N LEU A 196 -16.37 2.17 13.89
CA LEU A 196 -16.27 2.82 12.59
C LEU A 196 -16.60 1.83 11.48
N GLN A 197 -17.16 2.35 10.40
CA GLN A 197 -17.28 1.62 9.15
C GLN A 197 -16.11 1.97 8.25
N ARG A 198 -15.45 0.94 7.71
CA ARG A 198 -14.35 1.09 6.76
C ARG A 198 -14.75 0.58 5.38
N VAL A 199 -14.41 1.35 4.35
CA VAL A 199 -14.41 0.90 2.95
C VAL A 199 -12.97 0.82 2.50
N THR A 200 -12.58 -0.33 1.95
CA THR A 200 -11.22 -0.57 1.47
C THR A 200 -11.18 -0.43 -0.05
N HIS A 201 -10.20 0.31 -0.54
CA HIS A 201 -9.81 0.38 -1.94
C HIS A 201 -8.50 -0.38 -2.10
N ARG A 202 -8.58 -1.59 -2.64
CA ARG A 202 -7.42 -2.50 -2.72
C ARG A 202 -6.42 -2.03 -3.77
N SER A 203 -5.15 -2.33 -3.54
CA SER A 203 -4.05 -2.04 -4.47
C SER A 203 -4.26 -2.72 -5.83
N PHE A 204 -4.63 -4.00 -5.82
CA PHE A 204 -4.72 -4.82 -7.03
C PHE A 204 -6.08 -5.47 -7.21
N PRO A 205 -6.54 -5.68 -8.46
CA PRO A 205 -7.87 -6.25 -8.74
C PRO A 205 -8.06 -7.70 -8.26
N TRP A 206 -6.97 -8.43 -8.02
CA TRP A 206 -6.99 -9.82 -7.59
C TRP A 206 -6.98 -10.03 -6.07
N GLN A 207 -6.93 -8.96 -5.27
CA GLN A 207 -6.96 -9.00 -3.81
C GLN A 207 -8.39 -9.11 -3.26
#